data_AF-A0A4U1L515-F1
#
_entry.id   AF-A0A4U1L515-F1
#
_cell.length_a   1.000
_cell.length_b   1.000
_cell.length_c   1.000
_cell.angle_alpha   90.00
_cell.angle_beta   90.00
_cell.angle_gamma   90.00
#
_symmetry.space_group_name_H-M   'P 1'
#
loop_
_entity.id
_entity.type
_entity.pdbx_description
1 polymer ?
#
loop_
_entity_poly.entity_id
_entity_poly.type
_entity_poly.pdbx_seq_one_letter_code
_entity_poly.pdbx_strand_id
1 'polypeptide(L)'
;MMQIDFAHPSSAVAPYVSTFYYYRCDDAVVEGVERADVGQIRFMLKGHGALRFPGGHVEPSCPVMVSGPGTGAASWRVEGPFHCFGMALRPVGWGALIGIPADERADHVTDGVAVFGQEAAALYDALATCDGGVEAMVALAEPFIVRYARPLPIAHQQLCEAVRIWLANPLPQPVAALYASLAISPRQTERLVNRYFGAPPKLLERKFRALHAAAALLDGADAADIAGAFYDQSHMIREIRHFTGHTPGALATRIDPLLALTLQPQAFNELAPPG
;
A
#
# COMPACT_ATOMS: atom_id res chain seq x y z
N MET A 1 18.90 -14.87 4.51
CA MET A 1 18.27 -14.09 5.60
C MET A 1 17.57 -12.90 4.99
N MET A 2 16.31 -12.67 5.35
CA MET A 2 15.53 -11.55 4.85
C MET A 2 16.00 -10.22 5.45
N GLN A 3 16.15 -9.20 4.60
CA GLN A 3 16.46 -7.83 4.98
C GLN A 3 15.56 -6.86 4.23
N ILE A 4 15.09 -5.81 4.93
CA ILE A 4 14.33 -4.72 4.32
C ILE A 4 14.90 -3.41 4.85
N ASP A 5 15.36 -2.55 3.95
CA ASP A 5 15.76 -1.19 4.28
C ASP A 5 14.70 -0.21 3.80
N PHE A 6 14.47 0.87 4.56
CA PHE A 6 13.51 1.92 4.23
C PHE A 6 14.22 3.24 3.98
N ALA A 7 13.62 4.08 3.14
CA ALA A 7 14.04 5.45 2.92
C ALA A 7 12.83 6.38 2.75
N HIS A 8 12.97 7.62 3.20
CA HIS A 8 11.93 8.62 3.08
C HIS A 8 12.08 9.40 1.77
N PRO A 9 10.97 9.79 1.14
CA PRO A 9 11.01 10.67 -0.03
C PRO A 9 11.49 12.07 0.34
N SER A 10 12.13 12.74 -0.62
CA SER A 10 12.37 14.17 -0.58
C SER A 10 11.05 14.94 -0.59
N SER A 11 11.08 16.21 -0.17
CA SER A 11 9.90 17.07 -0.13
C SER A 11 9.21 17.25 -1.49
N ALA A 12 9.96 17.13 -2.59
CA ALA A 12 9.41 17.18 -3.95
C ALA A 12 8.56 15.94 -4.30
N VAL A 13 8.83 14.81 -3.66
CA VAL A 13 8.21 13.51 -3.94
C VAL A 13 7.23 13.07 -2.84
N ALA A 14 7.39 13.57 -1.62
CA ALA A 14 6.55 13.27 -0.46
C ALA A 14 5.03 13.43 -0.67
N PRO A 15 4.52 14.33 -1.55
CA PRO A 15 3.09 14.37 -1.89
C PRO A 15 2.57 13.13 -2.63
N TYR A 16 3.45 12.40 -3.34
CA TYR A 16 3.09 11.28 -4.21
C TYR A 16 3.45 9.92 -3.60
N VAL A 17 4.61 9.82 -2.95
CA VAL A 17 5.12 8.58 -2.34
C VAL A 17 5.17 8.77 -0.83
N SER A 18 4.80 7.75 -0.06
CA SER A 18 4.91 7.78 1.41
C SER A 18 6.21 7.19 1.92
N THR A 19 6.71 6.12 1.28
CA THR A 19 7.94 5.43 1.67
C THR A 19 8.55 4.70 0.47
N PHE A 20 9.88 4.58 0.48
CA PHE A 20 10.63 3.67 -0.37
C PHE A 20 11.16 2.52 0.47
N TYR A 21 11.31 1.36 -0.15
CA TYR A 21 11.89 0.20 0.51
C TYR A 21 12.70 -0.64 -0.46
N TYR A 22 13.71 -1.33 0.06
CA TYR A 22 14.46 -2.34 -0.66
C TYR A 22 14.43 -3.66 0.11
N TYR A 23 13.66 -4.61 -0.39
CA TYR A 23 13.55 -5.97 0.13
C TYR A 23 14.60 -6.87 -0.51
N ARG A 24 15.33 -7.65 0.30
CA ARG A 24 16.28 -8.67 -0.16
C ARG A 24 16.11 -9.97 0.63
N CYS A 25 15.97 -11.09 -0.08
CA CYS A 25 16.05 -12.43 0.49
C CYS A 25 16.67 -13.40 -0.53
N ASP A 26 17.75 -14.09 -0.14
CA ASP A 26 18.48 -15.00 -1.03
C ASP A 26 18.02 -16.46 -0.93
N ASP A 27 16.90 -16.72 -0.25
CA ASP A 27 16.35 -18.07 -0.14
C ASP A 27 15.78 -18.52 -1.51
N ALA A 28 15.89 -19.81 -1.81
CA ALA A 28 15.50 -20.37 -3.11
C ALA A 28 13.99 -20.22 -3.41
N VAL A 29 13.17 -20.15 -2.37
CA VAL A 29 11.74 -19.88 -2.46
C VAL A 29 11.42 -18.90 -1.35
N VAL A 30 10.72 -17.82 -1.71
CA VAL A 30 10.24 -16.82 -0.76
C VAL A 30 8.73 -16.72 -0.91
N GLU A 31 8.03 -16.84 0.21
CA GLU A 31 6.57 -16.80 0.28
C GLU A 31 6.17 -15.84 1.38
N GLY A 32 5.05 -15.14 1.18
CA GLY A 32 4.58 -14.18 2.16
C GLY A 32 3.12 -13.83 1.95
N VAL A 33 2.61 -13.08 2.93
CA VAL A 33 1.28 -12.49 2.90
C VAL A 33 1.42 -10.98 3.00
N GLU A 34 0.81 -10.28 2.06
CA GLU A 34 0.69 -8.83 2.06
C GLU A 34 -0.67 -8.45 2.63
N ARG A 35 -0.68 -7.48 3.54
CA ARG A 35 -1.92 -6.84 3.97
C ARG A 35 -2.61 -6.17 2.78
N ALA A 36 -3.89 -5.83 2.96
CA ALA A 36 -4.57 -4.90 2.09
C ALA A 36 -3.82 -3.57 2.12
N ASP A 37 -3.06 -3.29 1.06
CA ASP A 37 -2.13 -2.17 1.01
C ASP A 37 -2.68 -1.04 0.12
N VAL A 38 -2.04 0.11 0.13
CA VAL A 38 -2.23 1.15 -0.89
C VAL A 38 -1.60 0.73 -2.21
N GLY A 39 -1.84 1.50 -3.26
CA GLY A 39 -1.19 1.25 -4.55
C GLY A 39 0.33 1.38 -4.43
N GLN A 40 1.07 0.54 -5.17
CA GLN A 40 2.53 0.51 -5.13
C GLN A 40 3.14 0.40 -6.52
N ILE A 41 4.36 0.88 -6.67
CA ILE A 41 5.23 0.56 -7.80
C ILE A 41 6.39 -0.26 -7.27
N ARG A 42 6.63 -1.44 -7.85
CA ARG A 42 7.67 -2.38 -7.44
C ARG A 42 8.53 -2.77 -8.64
N PHE A 43 9.83 -2.83 -8.44
CA PHE A 43 10.83 -3.27 -9.40
C PHE A 43 11.36 -4.62 -8.92
N MET A 44 10.99 -5.70 -9.61
CA MET A 44 11.34 -7.08 -9.30
C MET A 44 12.75 -7.38 -9.83
N LEU A 45 13.78 -6.92 -9.12
CA LEU A 45 15.18 -6.96 -9.56
C LEU A 45 15.76 -8.38 -9.64
N LYS A 46 15.27 -9.29 -8.78
CA LYS A 46 15.58 -10.72 -8.85
C LYS A 46 14.37 -11.56 -8.45
N GLY A 47 14.30 -12.74 -9.06
CA GLY A 47 13.27 -13.74 -8.83
C GLY A 47 12.02 -13.49 -9.68
N HIS A 48 11.21 -14.53 -9.83
CA HIS A 48 9.92 -14.44 -10.51
C HIS A 48 8.88 -15.26 -9.75
N GLY A 49 7.64 -14.85 -9.80
CA GLY A 49 6.61 -15.43 -8.97
C GLY A 49 5.21 -15.08 -9.41
N ALA A 50 4.28 -15.22 -8.47
CA ALA A 50 2.91 -14.84 -8.66
C ALA A 50 2.29 -14.35 -7.35
N LEU A 51 1.29 -13.49 -7.49
CA LEU A 51 0.45 -12.99 -6.43
C LEU A 51 -0.92 -13.64 -6.56
N ARG A 52 -1.47 -14.07 -5.43
CA ARG A 52 -2.84 -14.53 -5.29
C ARG A 52 -3.62 -13.50 -4.50
N PHE A 53 -4.61 -12.92 -5.15
CA PHE A 53 -5.43 -11.84 -4.61
C PHE A 53 -6.68 -12.33 -3.87
N PRO A 54 -7.37 -11.44 -3.15
CA PRO A 54 -8.72 -11.71 -2.65
C PRO A 54 -9.63 -12.23 -3.76
N GLY A 55 -10.38 -13.31 -3.52
CA GLY A 55 -11.18 -13.99 -4.55
C GLY A 55 -10.46 -15.14 -5.25
N GLY A 56 -9.15 -15.26 -5.07
CA GLY A 56 -8.38 -16.46 -5.41
C GLY A 56 -7.76 -16.48 -6.80
N HIS A 57 -7.98 -15.45 -7.63
CA HIS A 57 -7.24 -15.30 -8.89
C HIS A 57 -5.76 -15.06 -8.63
N VAL A 58 -4.95 -15.44 -9.61
CA VAL A 58 -3.49 -15.43 -9.53
C VAL A 58 -2.93 -14.68 -10.72
N GLU A 59 -2.01 -13.75 -10.47
CA GLU A 59 -1.33 -12.98 -11.50
C GLU A 59 0.18 -13.14 -11.38
N PRO A 60 0.90 -13.33 -12.49
CA PRO A 60 2.36 -13.42 -12.46
C PRO A 60 2.98 -12.07 -12.09
N SER A 61 4.13 -12.10 -11.40
CA SER A 61 4.97 -10.92 -11.25
C SER A 61 5.55 -10.50 -12.60
N CYS A 62 5.86 -9.22 -12.76
CA CYS A 62 6.61 -8.69 -13.91
C CYS A 62 7.77 -7.80 -13.42
N PRO A 63 8.75 -7.44 -14.29
CA PRO A 63 9.92 -6.66 -13.87
C PRO A 63 9.58 -5.32 -13.23
N VAL A 64 8.58 -4.62 -13.77
CA VAL A 64 8.02 -3.38 -13.19
C VAL A 64 6.55 -3.59 -12.92
N MET A 65 6.18 -3.72 -11.66
CA MET A 65 4.80 -3.94 -11.22
C MET A 65 4.17 -2.64 -10.72
N VAL A 66 3.09 -2.23 -11.36
CA VAL A 66 2.13 -1.27 -10.78
C VAL A 66 1.03 -2.09 -10.11
N SER A 67 1.08 -2.20 -8.79
CA SER A 67 0.11 -2.95 -7.99
C SER A 67 -0.98 -2.00 -7.52
N GLY A 68 -2.24 -2.26 -7.85
CA GLY A 68 -3.33 -1.42 -7.37
C GLY A 68 -3.64 -1.64 -5.88
N PRO A 69 -4.44 -0.73 -5.27
CA PRO A 69 -4.78 -0.85 -3.86
C PRO A 69 -5.51 -2.17 -3.56
N GLY A 70 -5.15 -2.80 -2.45
CA GLY A 70 -5.75 -4.06 -2.03
C GLY A 70 -7.10 -3.87 -1.34
N THR A 71 -8.08 -4.71 -1.66
CA THR A 71 -9.36 -4.80 -0.92
C THR A 71 -9.33 -5.84 0.19
N GLY A 72 -8.31 -6.69 0.22
CA GLY A 72 -8.03 -7.69 1.24
C GLY A 72 -6.57 -8.13 1.18
N ALA A 73 -6.18 -9.05 2.05
CA ALA A 73 -4.83 -9.59 2.04
C ALA A 73 -4.58 -10.48 0.81
N ALA A 74 -3.38 -10.35 0.25
CA ALA A 74 -2.90 -11.16 -0.86
C ALA A 74 -1.75 -12.06 -0.39
N SER A 75 -1.60 -13.23 -0.97
CA SER A 75 -0.43 -14.10 -0.73
C SER A 75 0.43 -14.16 -1.96
N TRP A 76 1.73 -14.26 -1.82
CA TRP A 76 2.66 -14.32 -2.95
C TRP A 76 3.71 -15.40 -2.76
N ARG A 77 4.26 -15.86 -3.87
CA ARG A 77 5.36 -16.83 -3.92
C ARG A 77 6.30 -16.46 -5.04
N VAL A 78 7.59 -16.40 -4.74
CA VAL A 78 8.67 -16.08 -5.67
C VAL A 78 9.70 -17.22 -5.65
N GLU A 79 10.10 -17.66 -6.83
CA GLU A 79 11.30 -18.45 -7.05
C GLU A 79 12.49 -17.50 -6.97
N GLY A 80 13.33 -17.71 -5.95
CA GLY A 80 14.35 -16.75 -5.53
C GLY A 80 15.66 -16.84 -6.31
N PRO A 81 16.64 -15.99 -5.95
CA PRO A 81 16.60 -14.99 -4.87
C PRO A 81 15.59 -13.87 -5.16
N PHE A 82 14.95 -13.32 -4.11
CA PHE A 82 13.94 -12.26 -4.22
C PHE A 82 14.50 -10.90 -3.79
N HIS A 83 14.76 -10.03 -4.77
CA HIS A 83 15.23 -8.66 -4.55
C HIS A 83 14.23 -7.71 -5.19
N CYS A 84 13.65 -6.80 -4.40
CA CYS A 84 12.59 -5.91 -4.85
C CYS A 84 12.76 -4.51 -4.27
N PHE A 85 12.91 -3.51 -5.14
CA PHE A 85 12.83 -2.11 -4.76
C PHE A 85 11.41 -1.62 -5.01
N GLY A 86 10.78 -0.99 -4.02
CA GLY A 86 9.39 -0.54 -4.14
C GLY A 86 9.14 0.82 -3.54
N MET A 87 8.04 1.42 -3.96
CA MET A 87 7.52 2.68 -3.44
C MET A 87 6.02 2.57 -3.20
N ALA A 88 5.61 3.00 -2.01
CA ALA A 88 4.20 3.05 -1.63
C ALA A 88 3.60 4.38 -2.08
N LEU A 89 2.52 4.32 -2.87
CA LEU A 89 1.89 5.51 -3.41
C LEU A 89 0.83 6.04 -2.44
N ARG A 90 0.81 7.35 -2.29
CA ARG A 90 -0.34 8.06 -1.73
C ARG A 90 -1.47 8.05 -2.77
N PRO A 91 -2.74 8.23 -2.35
CA PRO A 91 -3.88 8.35 -3.28
C PRO A 91 -3.69 9.45 -4.35
N VAL A 92 -3.09 10.58 -3.95
CA VAL A 92 -2.70 11.65 -4.88
C VAL A 92 -1.60 11.18 -5.84
N GLY A 93 -0.62 10.44 -5.33
CA GLY A 93 0.44 9.81 -6.13
C GLY A 93 -0.10 8.85 -7.18
N TRP A 94 -1.05 7.99 -6.80
CA TRP A 94 -1.73 7.10 -7.74
C TRP A 94 -2.36 7.89 -8.88
N GLY A 95 -3.16 8.90 -8.56
CA GLY A 95 -3.82 9.75 -9.55
C GLY A 95 -2.84 10.52 -10.44
N ALA A 96 -1.74 11.00 -9.87
CA ALA A 96 -0.75 11.82 -10.57
C ALA A 96 0.18 11.01 -11.48
N LEU A 97 0.48 9.75 -11.11
CA LEU A 97 1.46 8.90 -11.81
C LEU A 97 0.81 7.89 -12.74
N ILE A 98 -0.22 7.17 -12.28
CA ILE A 98 -0.74 5.99 -12.99
C ILE A 98 -1.74 6.37 -14.07
N GLY A 99 -2.52 7.43 -13.86
CA GLY A 99 -3.52 7.91 -14.82
C GLY A 99 -4.75 6.99 -15.02
N ILE A 100 -4.75 5.79 -14.43
CA ILE A 100 -5.86 4.83 -14.43
C ILE A 100 -6.60 4.95 -13.09
N PRO A 101 -7.95 4.95 -13.05
CA PRO A 101 -8.69 4.88 -11.79
C PRO A 101 -8.26 3.69 -10.94
N ALA A 102 -8.01 3.93 -9.66
CA ALA A 102 -7.50 2.92 -8.72
C ALA A 102 -8.45 1.72 -8.58
N ASP A 103 -9.76 1.97 -8.65
CA ASP A 103 -10.79 0.93 -8.57
C ASP A 103 -10.81 0.00 -9.78
N GLU A 104 -10.34 0.46 -10.95
CA GLU A 104 -10.16 -0.39 -12.13
C GLU A 104 -8.93 -1.31 -12.02
N ARG A 105 -8.08 -1.10 -11.02
CA ARG A 105 -6.86 -1.89 -10.78
C ARG A 105 -6.75 -2.43 -9.36
N ALA A 106 -7.82 -2.31 -8.57
CA ALA A 106 -7.84 -2.88 -7.23
C ALA A 106 -7.62 -4.39 -7.30
N ASP A 107 -6.74 -4.92 -6.44
CA ASP A 107 -6.35 -6.34 -6.45
C ASP A 107 -5.83 -6.87 -7.81
N HIS A 108 -5.11 -6.02 -8.55
CA HIS A 108 -4.46 -6.37 -9.82
C HIS A 108 -3.04 -5.80 -9.92
N VAL A 109 -2.20 -6.50 -10.69
CA VAL A 109 -0.90 -6.05 -11.16
C VAL A 109 -1.01 -5.58 -12.61
N THR A 110 -0.45 -4.40 -12.89
CA THR A 110 -0.26 -3.91 -14.26
C THR A 110 1.23 -3.82 -14.55
N ASP A 111 1.64 -4.24 -15.75
CA ASP A 111 3.01 -4.03 -16.23
C ASP A 111 3.30 -2.52 -16.34
N GLY A 112 4.29 -2.07 -15.59
CA GLY A 112 4.72 -0.67 -15.55
C GLY A 112 5.27 -0.19 -16.89
N VAL A 113 5.78 -1.06 -17.76
CA VAL A 113 6.17 -0.67 -19.13
C VAL A 113 4.93 -0.28 -19.94
N ALA A 114 3.78 -0.92 -19.72
CA ALA A 114 2.53 -0.52 -20.37
C ALA A 114 1.97 0.82 -19.85
N VAL A 115 2.36 1.23 -18.63
CA VAL A 115 1.93 2.49 -18.01
C VAL A 115 2.88 3.64 -18.36
N PHE A 116 4.17 3.42 -18.23
CA PHE A 116 5.20 4.46 -18.28
C PHE A 116 6.07 4.41 -19.54
N GLY A 117 5.96 3.37 -20.35
CA GLY A 117 6.79 3.19 -21.55
C GLY A 117 8.21 2.76 -21.24
N GLN A 118 9.12 3.10 -22.15
CA GLN A 118 10.51 2.63 -22.11
C GLN A 118 11.30 3.19 -20.92
N GLU A 119 10.89 4.33 -20.37
CA GLU A 119 11.53 4.92 -19.20
C GLU A 119 11.38 4.05 -17.95
N ALA A 120 10.29 3.28 -17.80
CA ALA A 120 10.18 2.31 -16.70
C ALA A 120 11.19 1.17 -16.85
N ALA A 121 11.42 0.69 -18.07
CA ALA A 121 12.45 -0.30 -18.34
C ALA A 121 13.86 0.26 -18.09
N ALA A 122 14.12 1.51 -18.51
CA ALA A 122 15.40 2.17 -18.25
C ALA A 122 15.66 2.38 -16.75
N LEU A 123 14.64 2.74 -15.97
CA LEU A 123 14.75 2.84 -14.52
C LEU A 123 14.98 1.46 -13.89
N TYR A 124 14.27 0.42 -14.35
CA TYR A 124 14.49 -0.95 -13.91
C TYR A 124 15.96 -1.38 -14.10
N ASP A 125 16.52 -1.17 -15.30
CA ASP A 125 17.91 -1.52 -15.61
C ASP A 125 18.90 -0.77 -14.70
N ALA A 126 18.67 0.53 -14.50
CA ALA A 126 19.50 1.33 -13.60
C ALA A 126 19.45 0.82 -12.15
N LEU A 127 18.26 0.51 -11.63
CA LEU A 127 18.07 -0.06 -10.30
C LEU A 127 18.70 -1.45 -10.15
N ALA A 128 18.59 -2.30 -11.17
CA ALA A 128 19.15 -3.66 -11.16
C ALA A 128 20.68 -3.68 -11.06
N THR A 129 21.34 -2.63 -11.53
CA THR A 129 22.80 -2.45 -11.44
C THR A 129 23.26 -1.54 -10.30
N CYS A 130 22.35 -1.11 -9.43
CA CYS A 130 22.65 -0.17 -8.35
C CYS A 130 23.20 -0.88 -7.10
N ASP A 131 24.48 -0.67 -6.79
CA ASP A 131 25.15 -1.24 -5.61
C ASP A 131 25.10 -0.32 -4.37
N GLY A 132 24.48 0.86 -4.46
CA GLY A 132 24.52 1.88 -3.41
C GLY A 132 23.46 1.75 -2.29
N GLY A 133 22.68 0.66 -2.28
CA GLY A 133 21.59 0.46 -1.31
C GLY A 133 20.36 1.33 -1.57
N VAL A 134 19.44 1.38 -0.59
CA VAL A 134 18.11 2.00 -0.77
C VAL A 134 18.18 3.50 -1.09
N GLU A 135 19.08 4.27 -0.47
CA GLU A 135 19.22 5.71 -0.73
C GLU A 135 19.70 6.02 -2.15
N ALA A 136 20.62 5.21 -2.69
CA ALA A 136 21.06 5.37 -4.08
C ALA A 136 19.95 5.00 -5.07
N MET A 137 19.13 3.99 -4.74
CA MET A 137 17.95 3.63 -5.54
C MET A 137 16.88 4.74 -5.51
N VAL A 138 16.67 5.39 -4.36
CA VAL A 138 15.80 6.56 -4.24
C VAL A 138 16.28 7.68 -5.15
N ALA A 139 17.57 8.00 -5.15
CA ALA A 139 18.14 9.03 -6.01
C ALA A 139 17.94 8.77 -7.52
N LEU A 140 17.81 7.50 -7.93
CA LEU A 140 17.45 7.10 -9.30
C LEU A 140 15.93 7.22 -9.56
N ALA A 141 15.10 6.88 -8.58
CA ALA A 141 13.65 6.82 -8.71
C ALA A 141 12.95 8.19 -8.61
N GLU A 142 13.46 9.12 -7.79
CA GLU A 142 12.82 10.43 -7.60
C GLU A 142 12.72 11.27 -8.89
N PRO A 143 13.76 11.38 -9.73
CA PRO A 143 13.65 12.09 -11.01
C PRO A 143 12.58 11.50 -11.92
N PHE A 144 12.40 10.17 -11.90
CA PHE A 144 11.33 9.50 -12.64
C PHE A 144 9.95 9.92 -12.11
N ILE A 145 9.74 9.90 -10.80
CA ILE A 145 8.47 10.31 -10.18
C ILE A 145 8.12 11.76 -10.54
N VAL A 146 9.07 12.68 -10.37
CA VAL A 146 8.87 14.12 -10.67
C VAL A 146 8.53 14.33 -12.15
N ARG A 147 9.17 13.60 -13.05
CA ARG A 147 8.94 13.68 -14.50
C ARG A 147 7.55 13.18 -14.91
N TYR A 148 7.08 12.09 -14.30
CA TYR A 148 5.81 11.46 -14.65
C TYR A 148 4.61 12.08 -13.95
N ALA A 149 4.79 12.63 -12.75
CA ALA A 149 3.71 13.24 -12.00
C ALA A 149 2.99 14.30 -12.83
N ARG A 150 1.66 14.22 -12.83
CA ARG A 150 0.77 15.22 -13.41
C ARG A 150 -0.07 15.86 -12.29
N PRO A 151 -0.18 17.20 -12.26
CA PRO A 151 -0.93 17.87 -11.22
C PRO A 151 -2.40 17.49 -11.28
N LEU A 152 -2.97 17.14 -10.13
CA LEU A 152 -4.41 16.91 -9.99
C LEU A 152 -5.14 18.23 -9.75
N PRO A 153 -6.45 18.33 -10.07
CA PRO A 153 -7.26 19.47 -9.67
C PRO A 153 -7.19 19.71 -8.15
N ILE A 154 -7.10 20.97 -7.71
CA ILE A 154 -6.98 21.33 -6.28
C ILE A 154 -8.10 20.69 -5.45
N ALA A 155 -9.34 20.71 -5.94
CA ALA A 155 -10.47 20.10 -5.25
C ALA A 155 -10.30 18.58 -5.04
N HIS A 156 -9.62 17.88 -5.94
CA HIS A 156 -9.36 16.44 -5.81
C HIS A 156 -8.23 16.18 -4.81
N GLN A 157 -7.21 17.04 -4.76
CA GLN A 157 -6.16 16.97 -3.75
C GLN A 157 -6.75 17.19 -2.34
N GLN A 158 -7.60 18.22 -2.19
CA GLN A 158 -8.31 18.50 -0.93
C GLN A 158 -9.21 17.33 -0.50
N LEU A 159 -9.91 16.69 -1.43
CA LEU A 159 -10.68 15.49 -1.14
C LEU A 159 -9.80 14.34 -0.66
N CYS A 160 -8.68 14.06 -1.35
CA CYS A 160 -7.76 13.01 -0.94
C CYS A 160 -7.22 13.26 0.46
N GLU A 161 -6.91 14.53 0.77
CA GLU A 161 -6.44 14.93 2.10
C GLU A 161 -7.51 14.76 3.18
N ALA A 162 -8.75 15.18 2.93
CA ALA A 162 -9.86 15.00 3.86
C ALA A 162 -10.13 13.51 4.15
N VAL A 163 -10.08 12.66 3.11
CA VAL A 163 -10.25 11.21 3.25
C VAL A 163 -9.07 10.61 4.01
N ARG A 164 -7.83 11.05 3.76
CA ARG A 164 -6.64 10.63 4.52
C ARG A 164 -6.80 10.94 6.00
N ILE A 165 -7.16 12.17 6.35
CA ILE A 165 -7.38 12.60 7.74
C ILE A 165 -8.47 11.75 8.40
N TRP A 166 -9.56 11.50 7.68
CA TRP A 166 -10.65 10.66 8.17
C TRP A 166 -10.22 9.21 8.45
N LEU A 167 -9.43 8.60 7.55
CA LEU A 167 -8.91 7.24 7.71
C LEU A 167 -7.78 7.13 8.73
N ALA A 168 -7.03 8.21 8.95
CA ALA A 168 -5.93 8.25 9.92
C ALA A 168 -6.44 8.24 11.37
N ASN A 169 -7.73 8.50 11.58
CA ASN A 169 -8.33 8.45 12.90
C ASN A 169 -8.42 6.99 13.37
N PRO A 170 -7.77 6.62 14.50
CA PRO A 170 -7.84 5.26 15.02
C PRO A 170 -9.23 4.92 15.59
N LEU A 171 -10.04 5.94 15.92
CA LEU A 171 -11.42 5.73 16.36
C LEU A 171 -12.36 5.64 15.15
N PRO A 172 -13.24 4.64 15.09
CA PRO A 172 -14.18 4.48 13.98
C PRO A 172 -15.01 5.74 13.76
N GLN A 173 -14.95 6.30 12.55
CA GLN A 173 -15.75 7.46 12.16
C GLN A 173 -16.84 7.03 11.18
N PRO A 174 -18.10 7.47 11.36
CA PRO A 174 -19.15 7.15 10.41
C PRO A 174 -18.85 7.79 9.06
N VAL A 175 -19.20 7.11 7.97
CA VAL A 175 -19.06 7.65 6.60
C VAL A 175 -19.81 8.97 6.42
N ALA A 176 -20.92 9.16 7.15
CA ALA A 176 -21.66 10.41 7.19
C ALA A 176 -20.80 11.61 7.63
N ALA A 177 -19.81 11.41 8.51
CA ALA A 177 -18.89 12.47 8.94
C ALA A 177 -17.97 12.91 7.79
N LEU A 178 -17.50 11.96 6.96
CA LEU A 178 -16.74 12.28 5.75
C LEU A 178 -17.60 13.07 4.75
N TYR A 179 -18.87 12.68 4.57
CA TYR A 179 -19.76 13.39 3.66
C TYR A 179 -20.06 14.81 4.14
N ALA A 180 -20.23 15.00 5.46
CA ALA A 180 -20.45 16.31 6.05
C ALA A 180 -19.23 17.23 6.01
N SER A 181 -18.01 16.69 5.94
CA SER A 181 -16.77 17.48 5.87
C SER A 181 -16.42 17.98 4.47
N LEU A 182 -17.14 17.54 3.43
CA LEU A 182 -16.86 17.83 2.03
C LEU A 182 -17.95 18.69 1.40
N ALA A 183 -17.56 19.63 0.53
CA ALA A 183 -18.48 20.52 -0.19
C ALA A 183 -19.08 19.89 -1.47
N ILE A 184 -19.10 18.56 -1.58
CA ILE A 184 -19.60 17.83 -2.75
C ILE A 184 -20.60 16.75 -2.33
N SER A 185 -21.44 16.30 -3.28
CA SER A 185 -22.47 15.29 -2.97
C SER A 185 -21.85 13.94 -2.57
N PRO A 186 -22.54 13.12 -1.75
CA PRO A 186 -22.10 11.76 -1.41
C PRO A 186 -21.73 10.90 -2.63
N ARG A 187 -22.52 10.98 -3.69
CA ARG A 187 -22.25 10.27 -4.95
C ARG A 187 -20.94 10.71 -5.62
N GLN A 188 -20.63 12.01 -5.60
CA GLN A 188 -19.37 12.51 -6.13
C GLN A 188 -18.20 12.11 -5.24
N THR A 189 -18.37 12.15 -3.91
CA THR A 189 -17.38 11.67 -2.95
C THR A 189 -17.07 10.20 -3.20
N GLU A 190 -18.07 9.33 -3.27
CA GLU A 190 -17.87 7.90 -3.54
C GLU A 190 -17.12 7.67 -4.84
N ARG A 191 -17.52 8.34 -5.93
CA ARG A 191 -16.84 8.20 -7.22
C ARG A 191 -15.36 8.61 -7.16
N LEU A 192 -15.04 9.72 -6.51
CA LEU A 192 -13.66 10.21 -6.40
C LEU A 192 -12.83 9.36 -5.43
N VAL A 193 -13.43 8.88 -4.34
CA VAL A 193 -12.77 7.99 -3.40
C VAL A 193 -12.43 6.66 -4.07
N ASN A 194 -13.36 6.03 -4.80
CA ASN A 194 -13.06 4.82 -5.59
C ASN A 194 -11.91 5.08 -6.58
N ARG A 195 -11.97 6.19 -7.32
CA ARG A 195 -10.95 6.56 -8.32
C ARG A 195 -9.54 6.69 -7.75
N TYR A 196 -9.37 7.19 -6.53
CA TYR A 196 -8.03 7.48 -5.96
C TYR A 196 -7.57 6.48 -4.91
N PHE A 197 -8.49 5.83 -4.20
CA PHE A 197 -8.19 4.91 -3.10
C PHE A 197 -8.47 3.44 -3.46
N GLY A 198 -9.15 3.18 -4.59
CA GLY A 198 -9.43 1.84 -5.10
C GLY A 198 -10.67 1.17 -4.50
N ALA A 199 -11.37 1.84 -3.57
CA ALA A 199 -12.49 1.26 -2.85
C ALA A 199 -13.47 2.32 -2.35
N PRO A 200 -14.74 1.97 -2.09
CA PRO A 200 -15.71 2.91 -1.55
C PRO A 200 -15.39 3.27 -0.09
N PRO A 201 -15.84 4.44 0.41
CA PRO A 201 -15.55 4.91 1.77
C PRO A 201 -15.80 3.86 2.84
N LYS A 202 -16.93 3.13 2.77
CA LYS A 202 -17.27 2.12 3.78
C LYS A 202 -16.27 0.97 3.82
N LEU A 203 -15.69 0.58 2.69
CA LEU A 203 -14.68 -0.48 2.65
C LEU A 203 -13.33 0.03 3.18
N LEU A 204 -12.95 1.27 2.86
CA LEU A 204 -11.75 1.90 3.40
C LEU A 204 -11.82 2.07 4.92
N GLU A 205 -12.97 2.48 5.45
CA GLU A 205 -13.20 2.57 6.90
C GLU A 205 -12.98 1.23 7.59
N ARG A 206 -13.55 0.16 7.03
CA ARG A 206 -13.34 -1.21 7.52
C ARG A 206 -11.87 -1.62 7.47
N LYS A 207 -11.22 -1.38 6.34
CA LYS A 207 -9.81 -1.69 6.09
C LYS A 207 -8.92 -1.02 7.12
N PHE A 208 -8.95 0.31 7.20
CA PHE A 208 -8.05 1.05 8.08
C PHE A 208 -8.38 0.83 9.56
N ARG A 209 -9.65 0.64 9.93
CA ARG A 209 -10.01 0.20 11.29
C ARG A 209 -9.35 -1.15 11.66
N ALA A 210 -9.38 -2.12 10.75
CA ALA A 210 -8.74 -3.41 10.97
C ALA A 210 -7.20 -3.31 11.01
N LEU A 211 -6.60 -2.46 10.18
CA LEU A 211 -5.15 -2.22 10.18
C LEU A 211 -4.69 -1.50 11.46
N HIS A 212 -5.42 -0.48 11.93
CA HIS A 212 -5.14 0.19 13.21
C HIS A 212 -5.25 -0.79 14.37
N ALA A 213 -6.28 -1.64 14.37
CA ALA A 213 -6.44 -2.70 15.37
C ALA A 213 -5.28 -3.71 15.32
N ALA A 214 -4.85 -4.13 14.14
CA ALA A 214 -3.73 -5.04 13.96
C ALA A 214 -2.40 -4.42 14.43
N ALA A 215 -2.16 -3.15 14.12
CA ALA A 215 -0.98 -2.41 14.59
C ALA A 215 -0.98 -2.27 16.12
N ALA A 216 -2.12 -1.95 16.74
CA ALA A 216 -2.24 -1.86 18.19
C ALA A 216 -1.97 -3.20 18.90
N LEU A 217 -2.47 -4.32 18.36
CA LEU A 217 -2.16 -5.66 18.88
C LEU A 217 -0.66 -5.98 18.78
N LEU A 218 -0.04 -5.56 17.69
CA LEU A 218 1.41 -5.70 17.47
C LEU A 218 2.24 -4.90 18.47
N ASP A 219 1.75 -3.72 18.85
CA ASP A 219 2.34 -2.86 19.87
C ASP A 219 1.99 -3.32 21.31
N GLY A 220 1.29 -4.44 21.46
CA GLY A 220 1.02 -5.10 22.74
C GLY A 220 -0.27 -4.67 23.45
N ALA A 221 -1.19 -3.96 22.76
CA ALA A 221 -2.51 -3.65 23.32
C ALA A 221 -3.36 -4.91 23.52
N ASP A 222 -4.24 -4.89 24.53
CA ASP A 222 -5.15 -6.01 24.80
C ASP A 222 -6.22 -6.09 23.71
N ALA A 223 -6.47 -7.31 23.21
CA ALA A 223 -7.53 -7.57 22.26
C ALA A 223 -8.92 -7.19 22.80
N ALA A 224 -9.13 -7.24 24.12
CA ALA A 224 -10.36 -6.80 24.77
C ALA A 224 -10.60 -5.28 24.61
N ASP A 225 -9.55 -4.47 24.71
CA ASP A 225 -9.62 -3.02 24.58
C ASP A 225 -9.92 -2.58 23.14
N ILE A 226 -9.41 -3.35 22.17
CA ILE A 226 -9.60 -3.11 20.73
C ILE A 226 -10.99 -3.57 20.27
N ALA A 227 -11.58 -4.57 20.94
CA ALA A 227 -12.88 -5.14 20.55
C ALA A 227 -14.01 -4.09 20.54
N GLY A 228 -13.93 -3.02 21.34
CA GLY A 228 -14.90 -1.93 21.38
C GLY A 228 -15.03 -1.13 20.07
N ALA A 229 -14.04 -1.22 19.18
CA ALA A 229 -14.12 -0.66 17.83
C ALA A 229 -14.92 -1.54 16.84
N PHE A 230 -15.32 -2.74 17.26
CA PHE A 230 -16.01 -3.73 16.44
C PHE A 230 -17.36 -4.12 17.08
N TYR A 231 -18.25 -4.72 16.30
CA TYR A 231 -19.54 -5.19 16.79
C TYR A 231 -19.38 -6.29 17.86
N ASP A 232 -18.46 -7.23 17.62
CA ASP A 232 -18.07 -8.29 18.55
C ASP A 232 -16.66 -8.81 18.22
N GLN A 233 -16.13 -9.69 19.07
CA GLN A 233 -14.80 -10.28 18.90
C GLN A 233 -14.68 -11.15 17.63
N SER A 234 -15.75 -11.86 17.23
CA SER A 234 -15.75 -12.66 16.01
C SER A 234 -15.68 -11.80 14.76
N HIS A 235 -16.38 -10.67 14.77
CA HIS A 235 -16.34 -9.65 13.72
C HIS A 235 -14.95 -9.03 13.65
N MET A 236 -14.34 -8.66 14.78
CA MET A 236 -12.95 -8.19 14.83
C MET A 236 -11.97 -9.19 14.20
N ILE A 237 -12.03 -10.46 14.59
CA ILE A 237 -11.14 -11.51 14.06
C ILE A 237 -11.31 -11.65 12.53
N ARG A 238 -12.56 -11.61 12.03
CA ARG A 238 -12.83 -11.72 10.59
C ARG A 238 -12.28 -10.51 9.81
N GLU A 239 -12.49 -9.30 10.30
CA GLU A 239 -11.98 -8.08 9.66
C GLU A 239 -10.45 -8.07 9.64
N ILE A 240 -9.80 -8.33 10.78
CA ILE A 240 -8.33 -8.39 10.86
C ILE A 240 -7.78 -9.46 9.93
N ARG A 241 -8.37 -10.67 9.92
CA ARG A 241 -7.94 -11.73 9.01
C ARG A 241 -8.13 -11.36 7.55
N HIS A 242 -9.24 -10.71 7.20
CA HIS A 242 -9.52 -10.32 5.83
C HIS A 242 -8.50 -9.30 5.31
N PHE A 243 -8.15 -8.29 6.10
CA PHE A 243 -7.27 -7.21 5.65
C PHE A 243 -5.79 -7.43 5.94
N THR A 244 -5.42 -8.32 6.87
CA THR A 244 -4.00 -8.62 7.16
C THR A 244 -3.59 -10.00 6.68
N GLY A 245 -4.53 -10.92 6.49
CA GLY A 245 -4.27 -12.33 6.20
C GLY A 245 -3.99 -13.17 7.46
N HIS A 246 -3.84 -12.53 8.61
CA HIS A 246 -3.49 -13.16 9.87
C HIS A 246 -4.58 -12.98 10.92
N THR A 247 -4.65 -13.91 11.87
CA THR A 247 -5.57 -13.79 13.01
C THR A 247 -4.94 -12.94 14.11
N PRO A 248 -5.73 -12.28 14.99
CA PRO A 248 -5.19 -11.53 16.13
C PRO A 248 -4.18 -12.31 16.98
N GLY A 249 -4.44 -13.59 17.26
CA GLY A 249 -3.52 -14.44 18.02
C GLY A 249 -2.20 -14.71 17.29
N ALA A 250 -2.24 -14.86 15.96
CA ALA A 250 -1.03 -15.01 15.15
C ALA A 250 -0.20 -13.71 15.14
N LEU A 251 -0.86 -12.55 15.07
CA LEU A 251 -0.20 -11.24 15.16
C LEU A 251 0.53 -11.07 16.50
N ALA A 252 -0.05 -11.55 17.60
CA ALA A 252 0.51 -11.40 18.94
C ALA A 252 1.69 -12.35 19.27
N THR A 253 1.87 -13.47 18.55
CA THR A 253 2.76 -14.56 19.01
C THR A 253 3.98 -14.83 18.13
N ARG A 254 3.95 -14.48 16.83
CA ARG A 254 5.13 -14.41 15.94
C ARG A 254 4.62 -14.07 14.54
N ILE A 255 4.99 -12.90 14.01
CA ILE A 255 4.61 -12.54 12.64
C ILE A 255 5.75 -12.87 11.68
N ASP A 256 5.39 -13.20 10.44
CA ASP A 256 6.20 -12.86 9.27
C ASP A 256 6.79 -11.44 9.44
N PRO A 257 8.12 -11.29 9.51
CA PRO A 257 8.70 -9.97 9.74
C PRO A 257 8.37 -8.97 8.64
N LEU A 258 8.02 -9.40 7.42
CA LEU A 258 7.52 -8.51 6.37
C LEU A 258 6.16 -7.91 6.76
N LEU A 259 5.22 -8.74 7.22
CA LEU A 259 3.92 -8.23 7.64
C LEU A 259 4.06 -7.29 8.85
N ALA A 260 4.90 -7.65 9.83
CA ALA A 260 5.17 -6.77 10.98
C ALA A 260 5.69 -5.40 10.52
N LEU A 261 6.61 -5.37 9.56
CA LEU A 261 7.17 -4.13 9.02
C LEU A 261 6.13 -3.31 8.22
N THR A 262 5.25 -3.96 7.46
CA THR A 262 4.20 -3.24 6.71
C THR A 262 3.05 -2.76 7.59
N LEU A 263 2.83 -3.38 8.75
CA LEU A 263 1.81 -2.97 9.74
C LEU A 263 2.31 -1.90 10.71
N GLN A 264 3.63 -1.68 10.80
CA GLN A 264 4.21 -0.64 11.64
C GLN A 264 3.97 0.75 11.03
N PRO A 265 3.25 1.65 11.73
CA PRO A 265 3.01 3.02 11.26
C PRO A 265 4.27 3.87 11.12
N GLN A 266 5.43 3.39 11.55
CA GLN A 266 6.72 4.08 11.44
C GLN A 266 7.46 3.72 10.14
N ALA A 267 7.25 2.51 9.62
CA ALA A 267 7.90 2.01 8.40
C ALA A 267 7.00 2.16 7.16
N PHE A 268 5.68 2.01 7.35
CA PHE A 268 4.66 2.14 6.31
C PHE A 268 3.51 3.01 6.83
N ASN A 269 3.54 4.29 6.46
CA ASN A 269 2.52 5.25 6.87
C ASN A 269 1.93 5.99 5.68
N GLU A 270 1.17 5.28 4.86
CA GLU A 270 0.43 5.87 3.74
C GLU A 270 -0.51 7.02 4.15
N LEU A 271 -0.91 7.04 5.43
CA LEU A 271 -1.81 8.04 5.99
C LEU A 271 -1.09 9.17 6.74
N ALA A 272 0.23 9.16 6.91
CA ALA A 272 0.96 10.28 7.52
C ALA A 272 0.83 11.54 6.65
N PRO A 273 0.88 12.76 7.21
CA PRO A 273 1.00 13.96 6.39
C PRO A 273 2.28 13.86 5.51
N PRO A 274 2.31 14.48 4.32
CA PRO A 274 3.57 14.66 3.60
C PRO A 274 4.51 15.53 4.45
N GLY A 275 5.77 15.11 4.54
CA GLY A 275 6.83 15.83 5.25
C GLY A 275 7.43 16.98 4.46
#